data_AF-A0A2S5LDS8-F1
#
_entry.id   AF-A0A2S5LDS8-F1
#
_cell.length_a   1.000
_cell.length_b   1.000
_cell.length_c   1.000
_cell.angle_alpha   90.00
_cell.angle_beta   90.00
_cell.angle_gamma   90.00
#
_symmetry.space_group_name_H-M   'P 1'
#
loop_
_entity.id
_entity.type
_entity.pdbx_description
1 polymer ?
#
loop_
_entity_poly.entity_id
_entity_poly.type
_entity_poly.pdbx_seq_one_letter_code
_entity_poly.pdbx_strand_id
1 'polypeptide(L)'
;MSNTGEFYDHGGYPQTGATGASSALRAELDSIENGFNKLPALAGNGNKLVRVNSAGTALETSDVISENGTDASVSGDLYVAGGQVGQNSGQKHTIPLTANDVFALLSAVQTLINKTIVVANNTITTAASGNLTATELNAALAELQTDIDTRLTAAAAASAYQPLDADLTAIAGLTSAANRLPYFTGSATAALTDLTAYARTLLDDADATTARATLGLVIGTNVQAFDTELAAIAGLTSAADRLAYFTGSGTASLATFTSFARTLLDDADAATARATLGLTIGTNVQAYDADLAAIAALVDPNADRILFWDDSLGAYTYLTAGAGLTITGTTIEATAADPTDKIQSINGTVSSNALTITINPTTLDFRSATLGSGTVNTATIASPISTVISSGSTAGFTSGVKGTIAVVAIYNGGTPEVAWTNLAGGQSLDESGLISTTAEGGAGGADSASVWYSTTARSNQPYRVIGYLELTEATAGTWATAPSLIQGAGGNKTINSTSMIRVNTPAGNGSTNTSVRRWTNVVVNQGVDITYATSATLGDTFTINTLGTYAISYTDAFNGAGDLFITLNSTTLNAAPATLSQVLSEATTSSAATRACCGVTVPLNAGDIIRAQSPFTGVSRGFFTITRVGQC
;
A
#
# COMPACT_ATOMS: atom_id res chain seq x y z
N MET A 1 62.72 155.50 -103.71
CA MET A 1 63.33 155.68 -102.38
C MET A 1 62.17 155.91 -101.43
N SER A 2 61.94 155.16 -100.37
CA SER A 2 62.73 154.10 -99.72
C SER A 2 61.69 153.19 -99.00
N ASN A 3 61.79 151.85 -98.85
CA ASN A 3 62.87 151.05 -98.26
C ASN A 3 63.23 151.64 -96.86
N THR A 4 63.06 150.96 -95.73
CA THR A 4 63.92 149.90 -95.19
C THR A 4 63.53 149.68 -93.72
N GLY A 5 63.83 148.51 -93.13
CA GLY A 5 63.65 148.20 -91.71
C GLY A 5 62.34 147.45 -91.45
N GLU A 6 62.30 146.14 -91.22
CA GLU A 6 62.94 145.32 -90.16
C GLU A 6 62.38 145.62 -88.77
N PHE A 7 61.53 144.70 -88.29
CA PHE A 7 60.79 144.67 -87.02
C PHE A 7 59.78 145.82 -86.77
N TYR A 8 58.58 145.47 -86.28
CA TYR A 8 57.81 146.09 -85.16
C TYR A 8 56.35 145.56 -85.19
N ASP A 9 55.73 145.05 -84.11
CA ASP A 9 55.48 145.62 -82.76
C ASP A 9 54.66 146.94 -82.84
N HIS A 10 53.40 147.09 -82.40
CA HIS A 10 52.54 146.34 -81.46
C HIS A 10 51.26 145.72 -82.12
N GLY A 11 51.37 144.78 -83.06
CA GLY A 11 52.62 144.17 -83.47
C GLY A 11 52.49 142.79 -84.09
N GLY A 12 52.16 142.66 -85.36
CA GLY A 12 51.98 143.70 -86.38
C GLY A 12 51.60 143.01 -87.69
N TYR A 13 51.17 143.77 -88.70
CA TYR A 13 50.67 143.15 -89.92
C TYR A 13 51.76 142.30 -90.62
N PRO A 14 51.42 141.11 -91.12
CA PRO A 14 52.43 140.14 -91.53
C PRO A 14 53.22 140.66 -92.75
N GLN A 15 54.55 140.51 -92.74
CA GLN A 15 55.38 140.82 -93.91
C GLN A 15 54.93 140.01 -95.13
N THR A 16 55.04 140.56 -96.34
CA THR A 16 54.71 139.84 -97.58
C THR A 16 55.58 138.57 -97.71
N GLY A 17 54.94 137.40 -97.68
CA GLY A 17 55.60 136.11 -97.45
C GLY A 17 55.03 135.37 -96.22
N ALA A 18 54.40 136.10 -95.31
CA ALA A 18 53.50 135.56 -94.30
C ALA A 18 52.05 135.55 -94.81
N THR A 19 51.29 134.57 -94.34
CA THR A 19 50.13 134.02 -95.05
C THR A 19 48.81 134.72 -94.69
N GLY A 20 48.50 135.84 -95.34
CA GLY A 20 47.19 136.48 -95.18
C GLY A 20 47.06 137.86 -95.82
N ALA A 21 46.86 137.93 -97.14
CA ALA A 21 46.62 139.20 -97.84
C ALA A 21 45.70 139.05 -99.07
N SER A 22 44.43 139.46 -98.94
CA SER A 22 43.60 139.91 -100.07
C SER A 22 42.88 141.21 -99.67
N SER A 23 42.59 142.07 -100.64
CA SER A 23 42.00 143.40 -100.40
C SER A 23 40.54 143.33 -99.93
N ALA A 24 39.79 142.31 -100.37
CA ALA A 24 38.40 142.10 -99.95
C ALA A 24 38.29 141.92 -98.42
N LEU A 25 39.22 141.18 -97.82
CA LEU A 25 39.22 140.93 -96.37
C LEU A 25 39.42 142.22 -95.55
N ARG A 26 40.21 143.19 -96.04
CA ARG A 26 40.38 144.49 -95.36
C ARG A 26 39.13 145.36 -95.41
N ALA A 27 38.48 145.44 -96.58
CA ALA A 27 37.29 146.28 -96.74
C ALA A 27 36.10 145.78 -95.89
N GLU A 28 35.94 144.47 -95.72
CA GLU A 28 34.98 143.92 -94.75
C GLU A 28 35.39 144.25 -93.31
N LEU A 29 36.68 144.09 -92.95
CA LEU A 29 37.15 144.35 -91.59
C LEU A 29 36.94 145.81 -91.17
N ASP A 30 37.24 146.79 -92.04
CA ASP A 30 37.05 148.22 -91.76
C ASP A 30 35.56 148.59 -91.56
N SER A 31 34.66 147.93 -92.30
CA SER A 31 33.20 148.13 -92.17
C SER A 31 32.66 147.46 -90.91
N ILE A 32 33.26 146.35 -90.48
CA ILE A 32 32.94 145.66 -89.23
C ILE A 32 33.43 146.47 -88.02
N GLU A 33 34.65 147.02 -88.06
CA GLU A 33 35.23 147.85 -86.99
C GLU A 33 34.44 149.15 -86.75
N ASN A 34 33.99 149.82 -87.83
CA ASN A 34 33.08 150.97 -87.72
C ASN A 34 31.69 150.61 -87.16
N GLY A 35 31.26 149.35 -87.28
CA GLY A 35 30.08 148.83 -86.59
C GLY A 35 30.30 148.66 -85.09
N PHE A 36 31.44 148.07 -84.70
CA PHE A 36 31.78 147.84 -83.29
C PHE A 36 32.00 149.14 -82.50
N ASN A 37 32.56 150.19 -83.12
CA ASN A 37 32.76 151.50 -82.47
C ASN A 37 31.46 152.24 -82.10
N LYS A 38 30.28 151.72 -82.47
CA LYS A 38 28.96 152.25 -82.06
C LYS A 38 28.31 151.49 -80.91
N LEU A 39 28.95 150.43 -80.39
CA LEU A 39 28.49 149.69 -79.22
C LEU A 39 29.08 150.30 -77.94
N PRO A 40 28.27 150.63 -76.93
CA PRO A 40 28.77 151.12 -75.64
C PRO A 40 29.52 150.03 -74.87
N ALA A 41 30.46 150.42 -74.01
CA ALA A 41 31.24 149.50 -73.19
C ALA A 41 30.33 148.67 -72.26
N LEU A 42 30.49 147.34 -72.31
CA LEU A 42 29.56 146.39 -71.67
C LEU A 42 29.83 146.13 -70.17
N ALA A 43 30.85 146.75 -69.58
CA ALA A 43 31.17 146.62 -68.15
C ALA A 43 30.22 147.47 -67.29
N GLY A 44 29.58 146.85 -66.28
CA GLY A 44 28.75 147.53 -65.28
C GLY A 44 27.26 147.72 -65.62
N ASN A 45 26.81 147.29 -66.81
CA ASN A 45 25.46 147.58 -67.33
C ASN A 45 24.46 146.41 -67.24
N GLY A 46 24.59 145.55 -66.23
CA GLY A 46 23.59 144.51 -65.95
C GLY A 46 22.22 145.11 -65.58
N ASN A 47 21.14 144.52 -66.11
CA ASN A 47 19.73 144.88 -65.85
C ASN A 47 19.23 146.22 -66.42
N LYS A 48 19.88 146.82 -67.43
CA LYS A 48 19.40 148.01 -68.15
C LYS A 48 18.79 147.68 -69.51
N LEU A 49 17.85 148.49 -69.99
CA LEU A 49 17.32 148.37 -71.36
C LEU A 49 18.12 149.27 -72.31
N VAL A 50 18.53 148.74 -73.46
CA VAL A 50 19.22 149.53 -74.50
C VAL A 50 18.20 149.97 -75.54
N ARG A 51 18.18 151.26 -75.88
CA ARG A 51 17.35 151.82 -76.95
C ARG A 51 18.22 152.54 -77.98
N VAL A 52 17.78 152.58 -79.23
CA VAL A 52 18.36 153.50 -80.21
C VAL A 52 17.92 154.92 -79.81
N ASN A 53 18.84 155.88 -79.82
CA ASN A 53 18.48 157.28 -79.57
C ASN A 53 17.49 157.78 -80.63
N SER A 54 16.74 158.84 -80.34
CA SER A 54 15.69 159.37 -81.23
C SER A 54 16.19 159.82 -82.62
N ALA A 55 17.49 160.00 -82.79
CA ALA A 55 18.14 160.34 -84.04
C ALA A 55 18.60 159.13 -84.89
N GLY A 56 18.52 157.90 -84.38
CA GLY A 56 19.00 156.70 -85.08
C GLY A 56 20.52 156.54 -85.16
N THR A 57 21.29 157.36 -84.43
CA THR A 57 22.75 157.50 -84.61
C THR A 57 23.58 156.70 -83.63
N ALA A 58 23.04 156.38 -82.44
CA ALA A 58 23.72 155.65 -81.39
C ALA A 58 22.74 154.83 -80.53
N LEU A 59 23.27 153.83 -79.82
CA LEU A 59 22.55 153.06 -78.80
C LEU A 59 22.85 153.64 -77.42
N GLU A 60 21.79 154.00 -76.68
CA GLU A 60 21.88 154.53 -75.32
C GLU A 60 21.21 153.57 -74.31
N THR A 61 21.78 153.48 -73.10
CA THR A 61 21.22 152.66 -72.02
C THR A 61 20.25 153.48 -71.19
N SER A 62 18.99 153.06 -71.13
CA SER A 62 18.03 153.59 -70.17
C SER A 62 17.94 152.62 -68.99
N ASP A 63 18.16 153.15 -67.79
CA ASP A 63 17.54 152.51 -66.63
C ASP A 63 16.00 152.58 -66.81
N VAL A 64 15.31 151.55 -66.33
CA VAL A 64 13.89 151.60 -65.92
C VAL A 64 12.82 151.76 -67.03
N ILE A 65 12.19 150.64 -67.38
CA ILE A 65 10.76 150.49 -67.02
C ILE A 65 10.76 149.69 -65.71
N SER A 66 10.16 150.26 -64.67
CA SER A 66 9.95 149.63 -63.36
C SER A 66 8.57 149.97 -62.84
N GLU A 67 8.20 149.30 -61.74
CA GLU A 67 7.37 149.84 -60.66
C GLU A 67 8.24 149.86 -59.37
N ASN A 68 8.32 150.91 -58.53
CA ASN A 68 8.84 152.26 -58.80
C ASN A 68 8.45 152.96 -60.11
N GLY A 69 8.00 154.20 -60.12
CA GLY A 69 8.31 155.25 -59.15
C GLY A 69 8.10 156.60 -59.81
N THR A 70 8.88 157.61 -59.42
CA THR A 70 8.76 159.00 -59.90
C THR A 70 8.76 159.15 -61.43
N ASP A 71 7.71 159.77 -61.95
CA ASP A 71 7.49 160.29 -63.30
C ASP A 71 7.91 159.41 -64.50
N ALA A 72 6.96 158.58 -64.94
CA ALA A 72 6.77 158.34 -66.37
C ALA A 72 6.12 159.56 -67.04
N SER A 73 6.82 160.70 -67.02
CA SER A 73 6.55 161.81 -67.92
C SER A 73 6.78 161.31 -69.35
N VAL A 74 5.69 161.01 -70.08
CA VAL A 74 5.76 161.02 -71.54
C VAL A 74 6.02 162.48 -71.92
N SER A 75 7.28 162.82 -72.15
CA SER A 75 7.67 164.11 -72.69
C SER A 75 7.26 164.16 -74.16
N GLY A 76 5.99 164.48 -74.39
CA GLY A 76 5.31 164.50 -75.68
C GLY A 76 3.81 164.65 -75.47
N ASP A 77 3.17 165.50 -76.27
CA ASP A 77 1.73 165.76 -76.15
C ASP A 77 0.90 164.49 -76.39
N LEU A 78 0.10 164.09 -75.41
CA LEU A 78 -0.84 162.98 -75.57
C LEU A 78 -2.11 163.47 -76.29
N TYR A 79 -2.10 163.31 -77.61
CA TYR A 79 -3.29 163.51 -78.45
C TYR A 79 -4.24 162.32 -78.31
N VAL A 80 -5.46 162.59 -77.84
CA VAL A 80 -6.63 161.75 -78.09
C VAL A 80 -7.44 162.33 -79.26
N ALA A 81 -8.15 161.46 -79.98
CA ALA A 81 -8.89 161.82 -81.19
C ALA A 81 -9.97 162.89 -80.89
N GLY A 82 -9.67 164.14 -81.23
CA GLY A 82 -10.53 165.30 -80.94
C GLY A 82 -9.76 166.57 -80.56
N GLY A 83 -8.53 166.46 -80.04
CA GLY A 83 -7.68 167.61 -79.71
C GLY A 83 -6.81 167.42 -78.46
N GLN A 84 -5.92 168.39 -78.21
CA GLN A 84 -4.96 168.37 -77.11
C GLN A 84 -5.64 168.68 -75.76
N VAL A 85 -5.65 167.73 -74.82
CA VAL A 85 -6.37 167.83 -73.53
C VAL A 85 -5.44 168.34 -72.41
N GLY A 86 -4.79 169.47 -72.65
CA GLY A 86 -4.05 170.23 -71.62
C GLY A 86 -2.53 169.98 -71.58
N GLN A 87 -1.81 171.03 -71.19
CA GLN A 87 -0.34 171.07 -71.11
C GLN A 87 0.17 170.92 -69.66
N ASN A 88 1.48 170.69 -69.55
CA ASN A 88 2.20 170.38 -68.33
C ASN A 88 2.22 171.55 -67.31
N SER A 89 1.54 171.42 -66.16
CA SER A 89 1.58 172.42 -65.06
C SER A 89 1.34 171.83 -63.65
N GLY A 90 1.72 170.58 -63.40
CA GLY A 90 1.94 170.05 -62.04
C GLY A 90 0.77 170.03 -61.03
N GLN A 91 -0.47 170.29 -61.43
CA GLN A 91 -1.65 170.25 -60.54
C GLN A 91 -2.44 168.95 -60.67
N LYS A 92 -2.64 168.24 -59.54
CA LYS A 92 -3.61 167.14 -59.44
C LYS A 92 -5.03 167.68 -59.64
N HIS A 93 -5.68 167.29 -60.72
CA HIS A 93 -7.12 167.49 -60.92
C HIS A 93 -7.92 166.34 -60.29
N THR A 94 -8.90 166.69 -59.46
CA THR A 94 -9.87 165.73 -58.91
C THR A 94 -11.14 165.75 -59.75
N ILE A 95 -11.54 164.60 -60.29
CA ILE A 95 -12.83 164.43 -60.97
C ILE A 95 -13.82 163.80 -59.98
N PRO A 96 -14.96 164.46 -59.68
CA PRO A 96 -16.02 163.85 -58.87
C PRO A 96 -16.87 162.93 -59.75
N LEU A 97 -17.00 161.66 -59.35
CA LEU A 97 -17.89 160.68 -59.99
C LEU A 97 -19.08 160.36 -59.09
N THR A 98 -20.17 159.85 -59.69
CA THR A 98 -21.44 159.58 -58.99
C THR A 98 -21.80 158.09 -59.06
N ALA A 99 -22.92 157.72 -58.43
CA ALA A 99 -23.16 156.37 -57.87
C ALA A 99 -23.24 155.17 -58.85
N ASN A 100 -22.99 155.34 -60.14
CA ASN A 100 -23.07 154.28 -61.16
C ASN A 100 -21.74 153.99 -61.91
N ASP A 101 -20.64 154.67 -61.59
CA ASP A 101 -19.33 154.35 -62.16
C ASP A 101 -18.66 153.20 -61.39
N VAL A 102 -18.38 152.09 -62.08
CA VAL A 102 -17.84 150.85 -61.51
C VAL A 102 -16.32 150.80 -61.67
N PHE A 103 -15.60 150.50 -60.58
CA PHE A 103 -14.14 150.33 -60.61
C PHE A 103 -13.69 148.95 -60.09
N ALA A 104 -12.77 148.36 -60.85
CA ALA A 104 -11.99 147.15 -60.58
C ALA A 104 -12.69 145.77 -60.64
N LEU A 105 -12.02 144.86 -61.37
CA LEU A 105 -12.20 143.41 -61.37
C LEU A 105 -11.15 142.82 -60.41
N LEU A 106 -11.52 141.95 -59.47
CA LEU A 106 -10.68 141.54 -58.33
C LEU A 106 -10.25 140.07 -58.45
N SER A 107 -8.94 139.76 -58.39
CA SER A 107 -8.39 138.40 -58.56
C SER A 107 -7.32 137.98 -57.51
N ALA A 108 -7.32 138.60 -56.34
CA ALA A 108 -6.53 138.18 -55.17
C ALA A 108 -7.31 138.49 -53.88
N VAL A 109 -6.87 137.97 -52.71
CA VAL A 109 -7.52 138.09 -51.39
C VAL A 109 -7.99 139.52 -51.10
N GLN A 110 -9.25 139.67 -50.68
CA GLN A 110 -9.91 140.97 -50.45
C GLN A 110 -10.42 141.11 -49.03
N THR A 111 -10.12 142.24 -48.41
CA THR A 111 -10.74 142.65 -47.13
C THR A 111 -12.04 143.40 -47.42
N LEU A 112 -13.17 142.68 -47.47
CA LEU A 112 -14.49 143.28 -47.66
C LEU A 112 -14.97 143.95 -46.37
N ILE A 113 -14.97 145.29 -46.34
CA ILE A 113 -15.58 146.08 -45.27
C ILE A 113 -16.95 146.57 -45.76
N ASN A 114 -18.00 146.40 -44.94
CA ASN A 114 -19.37 146.87 -45.17
C ASN A 114 -20.08 146.35 -46.45
N LYS A 115 -19.96 145.04 -46.76
CA LYS A 115 -20.76 144.34 -47.78
C LYS A 115 -21.24 142.97 -47.28
N THR A 116 -22.41 142.52 -47.76
CA THR A 116 -23.03 141.24 -47.43
C THR A 116 -23.18 140.37 -48.69
N ILE A 117 -22.88 139.09 -48.61
CA ILE A 117 -23.21 138.08 -49.64
C ILE A 117 -23.83 136.86 -48.92
N VAL A 118 -24.92 136.33 -49.47
CA VAL A 118 -25.72 135.22 -48.91
C VAL A 118 -25.59 133.98 -49.80
N VAL A 119 -25.57 132.79 -49.21
CA VAL A 119 -25.34 131.49 -49.89
C VAL A 119 -26.51 130.54 -49.63
N ALA A 120 -26.84 129.69 -50.60
CA ALA A 120 -27.92 128.69 -50.49
C ALA A 120 -27.39 127.25 -50.42
N ASN A 121 -27.97 126.46 -49.51
CA ASN A 121 -27.96 124.98 -49.45
C ASN A 121 -26.84 124.24 -48.68
N ASN A 122 -26.14 124.87 -47.72
CA ASN A 122 -26.06 124.29 -46.37
C ASN A 122 -25.64 125.32 -45.31
N THR A 123 -26.34 125.35 -44.19
CA THR A 123 -26.32 126.48 -43.25
C THR A 123 -25.19 126.37 -42.22
N ILE A 124 -24.25 127.31 -42.25
CA ILE A 124 -23.36 127.61 -41.13
C ILE A 124 -24.03 128.72 -40.29
N THR A 125 -24.48 128.38 -39.09
CA THR A 125 -25.10 129.34 -38.16
C THR A 125 -24.07 129.93 -37.20
N THR A 126 -23.05 130.61 -37.73
CA THR A 126 -22.13 131.44 -36.93
C THR A 126 -22.82 132.74 -36.53
N ALA A 127 -22.88 133.04 -35.22
CA ALA A 127 -23.54 134.25 -34.70
C ALA A 127 -22.83 135.58 -35.07
N ALA A 128 -21.61 135.52 -35.61
CA ALA A 128 -20.91 136.65 -36.22
C ALA A 128 -20.01 136.15 -37.36
N SER A 129 -19.89 136.94 -38.43
CA SER A 129 -19.06 136.60 -39.59
C SER A 129 -17.56 136.80 -39.28
N GLY A 130 -16.89 135.73 -38.82
CA GLY A 130 -15.44 135.70 -38.58
C GLY A 130 -14.89 134.28 -38.71
N ASN A 131 -13.57 134.15 -38.81
CA ASN A 131 -12.90 132.84 -38.78
C ASN A 131 -13.22 132.11 -37.46
N LEU A 132 -13.38 130.79 -37.52
CA LEU A 132 -13.46 129.95 -36.32
C LEU A 132 -12.27 130.23 -35.39
N THR A 133 -12.58 130.59 -34.16
CA THR A 133 -11.61 130.88 -33.11
C THR A 133 -11.03 129.58 -32.55
N ALA A 134 -9.85 129.66 -31.92
CA ALA A 134 -9.28 128.52 -31.21
C ALA A 134 -10.23 127.95 -30.13
N THR A 135 -11.10 128.79 -29.57
CA THR A 135 -12.15 128.39 -28.62
C THR A 135 -13.15 127.41 -29.23
N GLU A 136 -13.63 127.67 -30.45
CA GLU A 136 -14.61 126.82 -31.13
C GLU A 136 -13.99 125.49 -31.56
N LEU A 137 -12.73 125.50 -32.00
CA LEU A 137 -11.99 124.27 -32.30
C LEU A 137 -11.75 123.42 -31.04
N ASN A 138 -11.39 124.05 -29.92
CA ASN A 138 -11.18 123.36 -28.65
C ASN A 138 -12.48 122.74 -28.10
N ALA A 139 -13.64 123.37 -28.32
CA ALA A 139 -14.94 122.81 -27.95
C ALA A 139 -15.26 121.52 -28.74
N ALA A 140 -15.08 121.55 -30.07
CA ALA A 140 -15.28 120.37 -30.91
C ALA A 140 -14.31 119.22 -30.58
N LEU A 141 -13.05 119.54 -30.23
CA LEU A 141 -12.09 118.53 -29.74
C LEU A 141 -12.52 117.92 -28.39
N ALA A 142 -13.10 118.72 -27.48
CA ALA A 142 -13.60 118.22 -26.20
C ALA A 142 -14.81 117.28 -26.36
N GLU A 143 -15.73 117.59 -27.28
CA GLU A 143 -16.85 116.70 -27.63
C GLU A 143 -16.35 115.37 -28.22
N LEU A 144 -15.39 115.41 -29.14
CA LEU A 144 -14.79 114.21 -29.74
C LEU A 144 -14.04 113.35 -28.71
N GLN A 145 -13.27 113.97 -27.81
CA GLN A 145 -12.58 113.26 -26.73
C GLN A 145 -13.59 112.55 -25.81
N THR A 146 -14.73 113.19 -25.53
CA THR A 146 -15.80 112.62 -24.70
C THR A 146 -16.43 111.36 -25.32
N ASP A 147 -16.64 111.32 -26.64
CA ASP A 147 -17.11 110.09 -27.33
C ASP A 147 -16.08 108.96 -27.26
N ILE A 148 -14.81 109.29 -27.50
CA ILE A 148 -13.69 108.31 -27.43
C ILE A 148 -13.60 107.68 -26.05
N ASP A 149 -13.60 108.49 -24.99
CA ASP A 149 -13.50 108.02 -23.60
C ASP A 149 -14.71 107.16 -23.21
N THR A 150 -15.91 107.55 -23.66
CA THR A 150 -17.15 106.77 -23.44
C THR A 150 -17.06 105.38 -24.10
N ARG A 151 -16.62 105.32 -25.36
CA ARG A 151 -16.53 104.07 -26.12
C ARG A 151 -15.40 103.17 -25.65
N LEU A 152 -14.26 103.74 -25.26
CA LEU A 152 -13.14 102.99 -24.68
C LEU A 152 -13.53 102.35 -23.34
N THR A 153 -14.26 103.10 -22.50
CA THR A 153 -14.78 102.60 -21.22
C THR A 153 -15.74 101.41 -21.43
N ALA A 154 -16.64 101.50 -22.41
CA ALA A 154 -17.57 100.41 -22.74
C ALA A 154 -16.85 99.14 -23.27
N ALA A 155 -15.84 99.31 -24.14
CA ALA A 155 -15.06 98.20 -24.66
C ALA A 155 -14.19 97.52 -23.57
N ALA A 156 -13.58 98.32 -22.68
CA ALA A 156 -12.84 97.81 -21.53
C ALA A 156 -13.76 97.00 -20.59
N ALA A 157 -14.96 97.51 -20.29
CA ALA A 157 -15.95 96.77 -19.51
C ALA A 157 -16.34 95.44 -20.18
N ALA A 158 -16.61 95.44 -21.49
CA ALA A 158 -16.96 94.22 -22.23
C ALA A 158 -15.87 93.13 -22.16
N SER A 159 -14.59 93.52 -22.15
CA SER A 159 -13.46 92.56 -22.06
C SER A 159 -13.36 91.81 -20.72
N ALA A 160 -14.05 92.29 -19.67
CA ALA A 160 -14.08 91.65 -18.35
C ALA A 160 -15.20 90.60 -18.21
N TYR A 161 -16.08 90.43 -19.20
CA TYR A 161 -17.18 89.48 -19.18
C TYR A 161 -16.96 88.33 -20.16
N GLN A 162 -17.47 87.14 -19.81
CA GLN A 162 -17.62 86.03 -20.76
C GLN A 162 -18.69 86.38 -21.81
N PRO A 163 -18.57 85.93 -23.07
CA PRO A 163 -19.66 85.99 -24.05
C PRO A 163 -20.94 85.33 -23.53
N LEU A 164 -22.10 85.75 -24.04
CA LEU A 164 -23.38 85.17 -23.65
C LEU A 164 -23.45 83.70 -24.09
N ASP A 165 -23.39 82.80 -23.11
CA ASP A 165 -23.51 81.34 -23.27
C ASP A 165 -24.72 80.82 -22.48
N ALA A 166 -25.48 79.89 -23.05
CA ALA A 166 -26.75 79.45 -22.49
C ALA A 166 -26.58 78.54 -21.25
N ASP A 167 -25.54 77.70 -21.23
CA ASP A 167 -25.26 76.80 -20.09
C ASP A 167 -24.60 77.59 -18.95
N LEU A 168 -23.73 78.56 -19.26
CA LEU A 168 -23.20 79.51 -18.28
C LEU A 168 -24.31 80.39 -17.68
N THR A 169 -25.29 80.82 -18.49
CA THR A 169 -26.48 81.53 -18.02
C THR A 169 -27.32 80.66 -17.09
N ALA A 170 -27.49 79.37 -17.41
CA ALA A 170 -28.22 78.42 -16.58
C ALA A 170 -27.54 78.19 -15.22
N ILE A 171 -26.20 78.09 -15.18
CA ILE A 171 -25.43 78.00 -13.94
C ILE A 171 -25.48 79.32 -13.15
N ALA A 172 -25.32 80.47 -13.82
CA ALA A 172 -25.37 81.79 -13.18
C ALA A 172 -26.75 82.13 -12.59
N GLY A 173 -27.82 81.51 -13.10
CA GLY A 173 -29.18 81.60 -12.56
C GLY A 173 -29.42 80.76 -11.30
N LEU A 174 -28.47 79.93 -10.85
CA LEU A 174 -28.61 79.12 -9.64
C LEU A 174 -28.37 79.95 -8.37
N THR A 175 -29.34 79.92 -7.44
CA THR A 175 -29.15 80.48 -6.10
C THR A 175 -28.10 79.69 -5.32
N SER A 176 -26.88 80.20 -5.25
CA SER A 176 -25.78 79.57 -4.51
C SER A 176 -26.16 79.30 -3.05
N ALA A 177 -26.00 78.05 -2.60
CA ALA A 177 -26.24 77.65 -1.23
C ALA A 177 -25.18 76.65 -0.76
N ALA A 178 -24.86 76.68 0.54
CA ALA A 178 -23.92 75.74 1.13
C ALA A 178 -24.43 74.29 0.98
N ASN A 179 -23.49 73.35 0.84
CA ASN A 179 -23.77 71.91 0.74
C ASN A 179 -24.58 71.48 -0.51
N ARG A 180 -24.61 72.27 -1.59
CA ARG A 180 -25.29 71.90 -2.84
C ARG A 180 -24.32 71.79 -4.02
N LEU A 181 -24.60 70.88 -4.96
CA LEU A 181 -23.86 70.68 -6.20
C LEU A 181 -24.70 71.08 -7.42
N PRO A 182 -24.22 71.99 -8.29
CA PRO A 182 -24.80 72.25 -9.60
C PRO A 182 -24.73 71.01 -10.51
N TYR A 183 -25.83 70.71 -11.20
CA TYR A 183 -25.90 69.69 -12.25
C TYR A 183 -26.91 70.09 -13.32
N PHE A 184 -26.73 69.59 -14.54
CA PHE A 184 -27.68 69.83 -15.63
C PHE A 184 -28.83 68.82 -15.60
N THR A 185 -30.07 69.32 -15.71
CA THR A 185 -31.29 68.50 -15.86
C THR A 185 -31.77 68.45 -17.32
N GLY A 186 -31.19 69.28 -18.19
CA GLY A 186 -31.45 69.35 -19.63
C GLY A 186 -30.52 70.37 -20.29
N SER A 187 -30.62 70.52 -21.62
CA SER A 187 -29.89 71.58 -22.35
C SER A 187 -30.27 72.96 -21.82
N ALA A 188 -29.28 73.83 -21.58
CA ALA A 188 -29.49 75.17 -20.99
C ALA A 188 -30.32 75.16 -19.69
N THR A 189 -30.34 74.04 -18.95
CA THR A 189 -31.14 73.87 -17.73
C THR A 189 -30.30 73.24 -16.63
N ALA A 190 -29.99 74.02 -15.60
CA ALA A 190 -29.27 73.56 -14.42
C ALA A 190 -30.17 73.53 -13.18
N ALA A 191 -29.81 72.67 -12.22
CA ALA A 191 -30.42 72.59 -10.90
C ALA A 191 -29.34 72.35 -9.84
N LEU A 192 -29.72 72.48 -8.57
CA LEU A 192 -28.85 72.19 -7.43
C LEU A 192 -29.35 70.93 -6.71
N THR A 193 -28.51 69.91 -6.56
CA THR A 193 -28.77 68.77 -5.67
C THR A 193 -28.14 69.00 -4.29
N ASP A 194 -28.74 68.45 -3.24
CA ASP A 194 -28.21 68.51 -1.86
C ASP A 194 -27.15 67.42 -1.63
N LEU A 195 -26.01 67.80 -1.05
CA LEU A 195 -24.98 66.88 -0.58
C LEU A 195 -24.92 66.90 0.94
N THR A 196 -25.13 65.74 1.58
CA THR A 196 -24.92 65.59 3.03
C THR A 196 -23.44 65.79 3.37
N ALA A 197 -23.12 66.03 4.65
CA ALA A 197 -21.73 66.08 5.10
C ALA A 197 -20.96 64.79 4.75
N TYR A 198 -21.62 63.64 4.96
CA TYR A 198 -21.07 62.32 4.67
C TYR A 198 -20.91 62.03 3.16
N ALA A 199 -21.82 62.51 2.32
CA ALA A 199 -21.66 62.36 0.87
C ALA A 199 -20.42 63.09 0.36
N ARG A 200 -20.03 64.22 0.98
CA ARG A 200 -18.82 64.95 0.61
C ARG A 200 -17.54 64.24 1.02
N THR A 201 -17.52 63.52 2.15
CA THR A 201 -16.36 62.73 2.60
C THR A 201 -16.14 61.45 1.79
N LEU A 202 -17.01 61.14 0.82
CA LEU A 202 -16.84 60.05 -0.14
C LEU A 202 -16.50 60.57 -1.56
N LEU A 203 -16.72 61.86 -1.82
CA LEU A 203 -16.45 62.52 -3.10
C LEU A 203 -15.04 63.12 -3.18
N ASP A 204 -14.36 63.30 -2.04
CA ASP A 204 -12.98 63.72 -1.92
C ASP A 204 -11.98 62.54 -1.84
N ASP A 205 -12.47 61.32 -1.62
CA ASP A 205 -11.66 60.11 -1.54
C ASP A 205 -10.92 59.79 -2.85
N ALA A 206 -9.58 59.83 -2.78
CA ALA A 206 -8.72 59.67 -3.95
C ALA A 206 -8.62 58.23 -4.50
N ASP A 207 -8.95 57.21 -3.69
CA ASP A 207 -8.93 55.82 -4.12
C ASP A 207 -9.99 54.96 -3.40
N ALA A 208 -10.20 53.75 -3.93
CA ALA A 208 -11.23 52.82 -3.45
C ALA A 208 -11.01 52.31 -2.02
N THR A 209 -9.78 52.36 -1.49
CA THR A 209 -9.45 51.97 -0.11
C THR A 209 -9.86 53.04 0.87
N THR A 210 -9.59 54.32 0.56
CA THR A 210 -10.11 55.45 1.35
C THR A 210 -11.64 55.46 1.31
N ALA A 211 -12.24 55.29 0.14
CA ALA A 211 -13.70 55.16 -0.03
C ALA A 211 -14.32 54.02 0.81
N ARG A 212 -13.65 52.85 0.89
CA ARG A 212 -14.10 51.77 1.79
C ARG A 212 -13.97 52.14 3.26
N ALA A 213 -12.92 52.84 3.67
CA ALA A 213 -12.76 53.31 5.04
C ALA A 213 -13.84 54.34 5.42
N THR A 214 -14.16 55.28 4.54
CA THR A 214 -15.30 56.21 4.68
C THR A 214 -16.64 55.49 4.78
N LEU A 215 -16.83 54.43 3.99
CA LEU A 215 -18.00 53.52 4.08
C LEU A 215 -18.00 52.63 5.33
N GLY A 216 -16.95 52.68 6.17
CA GLY A 216 -16.82 51.83 7.36
C GLY A 216 -16.60 50.35 7.05
N LEU A 217 -16.16 50.02 5.83
CA LEU A 217 -16.02 48.65 5.34
C LEU A 217 -14.57 48.14 5.47
N VAL A 218 -14.37 47.22 6.40
CA VAL A 218 -13.11 46.48 6.57
C VAL A 218 -13.23 45.12 5.88
N ILE A 219 -12.27 44.81 5.01
CA ILE A 219 -12.17 43.49 4.35
C ILE A 219 -11.78 42.45 5.41
N GLY A 220 -12.50 41.33 5.45
CA GLY A 220 -12.42 40.32 6.51
C GLY A 220 -13.34 40.59 7.71
N THR A 221 -14.07 41.71 7.74
CA THR A 221 -15.07 42.01 8.79
C THR A 221 -16.46 42.27 8.20
N ASN A 222 -16.57 43.20 7.26
CA ASN A 222 -17.85 43.56 6.64
C ASN A 222 -18.01 42.94 5.24
N VAL A 223 -16.90 42.76 4.54
CA VAL A 223 -16.82 42.17 3.20
C VAL A 223 -15.81 41.04 3.26
N GLN A 224 -16.22 39.85 2.81
CA GLN A 224 -15.34 38.69 2.74
C GLN A 224 -14.13 38.99 1.83
N ALA A 225 -12.92 38.63 2.28
CA ALA A 225 -11.74 38.70 1.42
C ALA A 225 -11.89 37.72 0.25
N PHE A 226 -11.49 38.12 -0.96
CA PHE A 226 -11.50 37.22 -2.10
C PHE A 226 -10.55 36.05 -1.84
N ASP A 227 -11.10 34.83 -1.87
CA ASP A 227 -10.42 33.58 -1.59
C ASP A 227 -10.92 32.53 -2.60
N THR A 228 -9.98 31.87 -3.27
CA THR A 228 -10.25 30.97 -4.40
C THR A 228 -10.95 29.69 -3.97
N GLU A 229 -10.58 29.15 -2.81
CA GLU A 229 -11.13 27.94 -2.22
C GLU A 229 -12.55 28.20 -1.69
N LEU A 230 -12.80 29.37 -1.10
CA LEU A 230 -14.13 29.80 -0.68
C LEU A 230 -15.06 30.05 -1.88
N ALA A 231 -14.55 30.66 -2.95
CA ALA A 231 -15.31 30.81 -4.20
C ALA A 231 -15.68 29.45 -4.81
N ALA A 232 -14.76 28.47 -4.74
CA ALA A 232 -15.01 27.11 -5.19
C ALA A 232 -16.10 26.39 -4.38
N ILE A 233 -16.09 26.52 -3.04
CA ILE A 233 -17.15 25.99 -2.17
C ILE A 233 -18.48 26.71 -2.41
N ALA A 234 -18.48 28.04 -2.53
CA ALA A 234 -19.68 28.84 -2.78
C ALA A 234 -20.33 28.56 -4.14
N GLY A 235 -19.53 28.10 -5.13
CA GLY A 235 -20.02 27.65 -6.44
C GLY A 235 -20.68 26.27 -6.45
N LEU A 236 -20.62 25.50 -5.35
CA LEU A 236 -21.25 24.19 -5.28
C LEU A 236 -22.78 24.31 -5.20
N THR A 237 -23.48 23.61 -6.11
CA THR A 237 -24.95 23.49 -6.03
C THR A 237 -25.33 22.62 -4.84
N SER A 238 -25.86 23.22 -3.77
CA SER A 238 -26.28 22.50 -2.57
C SER A 238 -27.34 21.44 -2.88
N ALA A 239 -27.16 20.24 -2.32
CA ALA A 239 -28.06 19.12 -2.48
C ALA A 239 -28.00 18.20 -1.26
N ALA A 240 -29.09 17.48 -0.99
CA ALA A 240 -29.15 16.50 0.08
C ALA A 240 -28.17 15.33 -0.16
N ASP A 241 -27.68 14.73 0.94
CA ASP A 241 -26.76 13.60 0.92
C ASP A 241 -25.50 13.85 0.06
N ARG A 242 -24.93 15.05 0.19
CA ARG A 242 -23.65 15.45 -0.43
C ARG A 242 -22.68 16.00 0.61
N LEU A 243 -21.38 15.79 0.36
CA LEU A 243 -20.27 16.38 1.11
C LEU A 243 -19.35 17.13 0.15
N ALA A 244 -18.98 18.37 0.50
CA ALA A 244 -18.02 19.16 -0.25
C ALA A 244 -16.59 18.64 -0.05
N TYR A 245 -15.82 18.54 -1.13
CA TYR A 245 -14.41 18.21 -1.09
C TYR A 245 -13.65 18.95 -2.21
N PHE A 246 -12.37 19.23 -2.00
CA PHE A 246 -11.53 19.85 -3.02
C PHE A 246 -11.02 18.81 -4.01
N THR A 247 -11.09 19.14 -5.30
CA THR A 247 -10.50 18.34 -6.40
C THR A 247 -9.15 18.89 -6.88
N GLY A 248 -8.71 20.01 -6.30
CA GLY A 248 -7.53 20.80 -6.65
C GLY A 248 -7.63 22.20 -6.04
N SER A 249 -6.56 23.01 -6.07
CA SER A 249 -6.64 24.41 -5.61
C SER A 249 -7.62 25.21 -6.47
N GLY A 250 -8.44 26.04 -5.83
CA GLY A 250 -9.52 26.77 -6.48
C GLY A 250 -10.65 25.91 -7.08
N THR A 251 -10.70 24.60 -6.80
CA THR A 251 -11.73 23.70 -7.34
C THR A 251 -12.30 22.75 -6.29
N ALA A 252 -13.63 22.74 -6.16
CA ALA A 252 -14.35 21.84 -5.28
C ALA A 252 -15.42 21.06 -6.05
N SER A 253 -15.85 19.94 -5.48
CA SER A 253 -16.93 19.10 -5.99
C SER A 253 -17.74 18.52 -4.83
N LEU A 254 -18.85 17.84 -5.16
CA LEU A 254 -19.71 17.17 -4.20
C LEU A 254 -19.60 15.66 -4.34
N ALA A 255 -19.16 14.99 -3.27
CA ALA A 255 -19.22 13.54 -3.15
C ALA A 255 -20.59 13.14 -2.58
N THR A 256 -21.11 11.96 -2.95
CA THR A 256 -22.29 11.40 -2.29
C THR A 256 -21.96 11.05 -0.84
N PHE A 257 -22.76 11.53 0.10
CA PHE A 257 -22.56 11.32 1.53
C PHE A 257 -23.83 10.69 2.11
N THR A 258 -23.79 9.38 2.32
CA THR A 258 -24.97 8.58 2.67
C THR A 258 -25.39 8.78 4.13
N SER A 259 -26.63 8.40 4.46
CA SER A 259 -27.09 8.34 5.85
C SER A 259 -26.22 7.43 6.73
N PHE A 260 -25.80 6.27 6.22
CA PHE A 260 -24.91 5.35 6.93
C PHE A 260 -23.47 5.90 7.12
N ALA A 261 -22.95 6.66 6.16
CA ALA A 261 -21.66 7.31 6.34
C ALA A 261 -21.70 8.38 7.45
N ARG A 262 -22.87 9.01 7.67
CA ARG A 262 -23.06 9.96 8.77
C ARG A 262 -23.10 9.26 10.13
N THR A 263 -23.77 8.11 10.26
CA THR A 263 -23.79 7.37 11.53
C THR A 263 -22.39 6.98 11.99
N LEU A 264 -21.51 6.55 11.08
CA LEU A 264 -20.14 6.19 11.43
C LEU A 264 -19.24 7.40 11.80
N LEU A 265 -19.62 8.61 11.40
CA LEU A 265 -18.87 9.84 11.68
C LEU A 265 -19.43 10.63 12.88
N ASP A 266 -20.60 10.26 13.40
CA ASP A 266 -21.11 10.78 14.68
C ASP A 266 -20.63 9.97 15.90
N ASP A 267 -20.18 8.73 15.68
CA ASP A 267 -19.63 7.83 16.69
C ASP A 267 -18.40 8.43 17.42
N ALA A 268 -18.53 8.59 18.74
CA ALA A 268 -17.52 9.26 19.58
C ALA A 268 -16.30 8.39 19.91
N ASP A 269 -16.38 7.06 19.74
CA ASP A 269 -15.30 6.13 20.04
C ASP A 269 -15.29 4.89 19.12
N ALA A 270 -14.26 4.06 19.25
CA ALA A 270 -14.13 2.86 18.42
C ALA A 270 -15.14 1.76 18.75
N ALA A 271 -15.81 1.79 19.91
CA ALA A 271 -16.81 0.78 20.30
C ALA A 271 -18.18 1.08 19.68
N THR A 272 -18.60 2.34 19.74
CA THR A 272 -19.75 2.91 19.04
C THR A 272 -19.60 2.72 17.53
N ALA A 273 -18.45 3.09 16.93
CA ALA A 273 -18.15 2.82 15.52
C ALA A 273 -18.27 1.33 15.11
N ARG A 274 -17.82 0.39 15.95
CA ARG A 274 -18.01 -1.05 15.68
C ARG A 274 -19.47 -1.48 15.78
N ALA A 275 -20.23 -0.93 16.73
CA ALA A 275 -21.67 -1.21 16.85
C ALA A 275 -22.44 -0.71 15.62
N THR A 276 -22.12 0.49 15.11
CA THR A 276 -22.67 1.06 13.88
C THR A 276 -22.32 0.22 12.64
N LEU A 277 -21.12 -0.36 12.57
CA LEU A 277 -20.73 -1.35 11.55
C LEU A 277 -21.35 -2.74 11.75
N GLY A 278 -22.10 -2.98 12.85
CA GLY A 278 -22.65 -4.29 13.20
C GLY A 278 -21.60 -5.34 13.62
N LEU A 279 -20.40 -4.91 14.02
CA LEU A 279 -19.27 -5.76 14.36
C LEU A 279 -19.22 -6.08 15.86
N THR A 280 -19.68 -7.27 16.23
CA THR A 280 -19.54 -7.80 17.59
C THR A 280 -18.32 -8.72 17.70
N ILE A 281 -17.50 -8.48 18.71
CA ILE A 281 -16.34 -9.32 19.03
C ILE A 281 -16.84 -10.68 19.55
N GLY A 282 -16.27 -11.77 19.04
CA GLY A 282 -16.75 -13.13 19.28
C GLY A 282 -17.79 -13.63 18.26
N THR A 283 -18.26 -12.79 17.34
CA THR A 283 -19.17 -13.21 16.24
C THR A 283 -18.64 -12.84 14.86
N ASN A 284 -18.31 -11.56 14.64
CA ASN A 284 -17.81 -11.06 13.34
C ASN A 284 -16.28 -10.95 13.33
N VAL A 285 -15.70 -10.67 14.50
CA VAL A 285 -14.27 -10.51 14.71
C VAL A 285 -13.88 -11.42 15.86
N GLN A 286 -12.88 -12.28 15.64
CA GLN A 286 -12.37 -13.16 16.69
C GLN A 286 -11.84 -12.31 17.86
N ALA A 287 -12.22 -12.65 19.09
CA ALA A 287 -11.61 -12.05 20.27
C ALA A 287 -10.13 -12.42 20.29
N TYR A 288 -9.24 -11.47 20.63
CA TYR A 288 -7.83 -11.79 20.81
C TYR A 288 -7.69 -12.81 21.94
N ASP A 289 -7.13 -13.96 21.60
CA ASP A 289 -6.93 -15.10 22.48
C ASP A 289 -5.54 -15.67 22.13
N ALA A 290 -4.69 -15.82 23.15
CA ALA A 290 -3.30 -16.19 22.95
C ALA A 290 -3.13 -17.67 22.55
N ASP A 291 -3.99 -18.55 23.07
CA ASP A 291 -3.96 -19.98 22.78
C ASP A 291 -4.46 -20.24 21.35
N LEU A 292 -5.52 -19.56 20.93
CA LEU A 292 -5.99 -19.61 19.54
C LEU A 292 -4.96 -19.03 18.56
N ALA A 293 -4.26 -17.96 18.94
CA ALA A 293 -3.17 -17.39 18.13
C ALA A 293 -1.99 -18.38 18.01
N ALA A 294 -1.65 -19.11 19.08
CA ALA A 294 -0.62 -20.15 19.04
C ALA A 294 -1.05 -21.34 18.15
N ILE A 295 -2.30 -21.79 18.25
CA ILE A 295 -2.84 -22.85 17.38
C ILE A 295 -2.87 -22.42 15.91
N ALA A 296 -3.24 -21.17 15.62
CA ALA A 296 -3.24 -20.61 14.26
C ALA A 296 -1.83 -20.41 13.67
N ALA A 297 -0.78 -20.41 14.50
CA ALA A 297 0.61 -20.32 14.09
C ALA A 297 1.27 -21.68 13.79
N LEU A 298 0.56 -22.79 14.02
CA LEU A 298 1.05 -24.13 13.68
C LEU A 298 1.19 -24.31 12.16
N VAL A 299 2.34 -24.85 11.74
CA VAL A 299 2.63 -25.16 10.33
C VAL A 299 2.13 -26.56 10.00
N ASP A 300 1.52 -26.74 8.82
CA ASP A 300 1.06 -28.05 8.34
C ASP A 300 2.20 -29.11 8.41
N PRO A 301 2.04 -30.18 9.21
CA PRO A 301 3.05 -31.23 9.35
C PRO A 301 3.14 -32.17 8.14
N ASN A 302 2.37 -31.95 7.06
CA ASN A 302 2.28 -32.77 5.84
C ASN A 302 1.90 -34.25 6.09
N ALA A 303 1.27 -34.55 7.23
CA ALA A 303 0.76 -35.87 7.60
C ALA A 303 -0.13 -35.75 8.85
N ASP A 304 -1.03 -36.71 9.07
CA ASP A 304 -1.95 -36.68 10.21
C ASP A 304 -1.21 -36.68 11.57
N ARG A 305 -1.65 -35.82 12.49
CA ARG A 305 -1.06 -35.63 13.83
C ARG A 305 -2.15 -35.33 14.86
N ILE A 306 -1.83 -35.59 16.12
CA ILE A 306 -2.65 -35.17 17.26
C ILE A 306 -2.08 -33.84 17.78
N LEU A 307 -2.91 -32.81 17.87
CA LEU A 307 -2.59 -31.58 18.57
C LEU A 307 -2.64 -31.82 20.08
N PHE A 308 -1.61 -31.42 20.82
CA PHE A 308 -1.55 -31.52 22.27
C PHE A 308 -0.84 -30.32 22.91
N TRP A 309 -1.01 -30.15 24.22
CA TRP A 309 -0.19 -29.24 25.03
C TRP A 309 1.10 -29.94 25.43
N ASP A 310 2.23 -29.46 24.95
CA ASP A 310 3.54 -29.89 25.43
C ASP A 310 3.96 -29.02 26.61
N ASP A 311 3.79 -29.56 27.81
CA ASP A 311 4.16 -28.90 29.07
C ASP A 311 5.67 -28.65 29.20
N SER A 312 6.51 -29.41 28.49
CA SER A 312 7.97 -29.20 28.48
C SER A 312 8.39 -28.05 27.58
N LEU A 313 7.60 -27.73 26.55
CA LEU A 313 7.79 -26.55 25.69
C LEU A 313 6.93 -25.35 26.11
N GLY A 314 5.91 -25.56 26.96
CA GLY A 314 4.94 -24.54 27.35
C GLY A 314 4.07 -24.06 26.19
N ALA A 315 3.76 -24.94 25.24
CA ALA A 315 3.09 -24.58 23.99
C ALA A 315 2.26 -25.73 23.39
N TYR A 316 1.32 -25.37 22.53
CA TYR A 316 0.64 -26.32 21.64
C TYR A 316 1.60 -26.81 20.55
N THR A 317 1.63 -28.12 20.31
CA THR A 317 2.43 -28.73 19.24
C THR A 317 1.83 -30.06 18.77
N TYR A 318 2.43 -30.68 17.76
CA TYR A 318 1.99 -31.96 17.21
C TYR A 318 2.68 -33.14 17.89
N LEU A 319 1.88 -34.07 18.43
CA LEU A 319 2.38 -35.29 19.04
C LEU A 319 2.99 -36.18 17.96
N THR A 320 4.26 -36.54 18.14
CA THR A 320 4.91 -37.55 17.31
C THR A 320 4.44 -38.92 17.76
N ALA A 321 3.78 -39.67 16.88
CA ALA A 321 3.33 -41.02 17.17
C ALA A 321 4.54 -41.95 17.38
N GLY A 322 4.54 -42.69 18.50
CA GLY A 322 5.58 -43.65 18.83
C GLY A 322 5.44 -44.97 18.05
N ALA A 323 6.46 -45.82 18.10
CA ALA A 323 6.41 -47.14 17.47
C ALA A 323 5.22 -47.96 17.99
N GLY A 324 4.48 -48.59 17.06
CA GLY A 324 3.25 -49.33 17.37
C GLY A 324 1.98 -48.49 17.41
N LEU A 325 2.07 -47.15 17.33
CA LEU A 325 0.92 -46.26 17.18
C LEU A 325 0.92 -45.64 15.77
N THR A 326 -0.11 -45.93 14.97
CA THR A 326 -0.27 -45.37 13.62
C THR A 326 -1.47 -44.45 13.58
N ILE A 327 -1.34 -43.29 12.92
CA ILE A 327 -2.47 -42.39 12.64
C ILE A 327 -2.72 -42.45 11.14
N THR A 328 -3.93 -42.82 10.74
CA THR A 328 -4.34 -42.95 9.34
C THR A 328 -5.67 -42.23 9.14
N GLY A 329 -5.64 -41.05 8.50
CA GLY A 329 -6.81 -40.20 8.38
C GLY A 329 -7.31 -39.75 9.75
N THR A 330 -8.50 -40.22 10.14
CA THR A 330 -9.12 -39.89 11.44
C THR A 330 -9.05 -41.01 12.48
N THR A 331 -8.29 -42.08 12.22
CA THR A 331 -8.20 -43.25 13.11
C THR A 331 -6.81 -43.39 13.70
N ILE A 332 -6.77 -43.70 15.00
CA ILE A 332 -5.55 -44.10 15.73
C ILE A 332 -5.60 -45.62 15.88
N GLU A 333 -4.60 -46.31 15.33
CA GLU A 333 -4.43 -47.75 15.46
C GLU A 333 -3.26 -48.07 16.38
N ALA A 334 -3.48 -48.94 17.36
CA ALA A 334 -2.44 -49.47 18.23
C ALA A 334 -2.15 -50.93 17.85
N THR A 335 -0.91 -51.20 17.43
CA THR A 335 -0.43 -52.56 17.20
C THR A 335 -0.19 -53.22 18.56
N ALA A 336 -1.02 -54.18 18.94
CA ALA A 336 -0.84 -54.93 20.18
C ALA A 336 0.46 -55.75 20.14
N ALA A 337 1.27 -55.64 21.18
CA ALA A 337 2.48 -56.45 21.33
C ALA A 337 2.12 -57.92 21.61
N ASP A 338 2.62 -58.80 20.74
CA ASP A 338 2.76 -60.26 20.84
C ASP A 338 1.49 -61.13 21.09
N PRO A 339 1.16 -62.10 20.21
CA PRO A 339 0.07 -63.07 20.41
C PRO A 339 0.32 -64.17 21.47
N THR A 340 1.42 -64.17 22.24
CA THR A 340 1.82 -65.26 23.15
C THR A 340 0.77 -65.73 24.18
N ASP A 341 -0.16 -64.87 24.62
CA ASP A 341 -1.24 -65.23 25.56
C ASP A 341 -2.46 -65.91 24.91
N LYS A 342 -2.54 -66.01 23.58
CA LYS A 342 -3.70 -66.58 22.87
C LYS A 342 -3.56 -68.08 22.63
N ILE A 343 -4.68 -68.80 22.67
CA ILE A 343 -4.76 -70.18 22.19
C ILE A 343 -4.48 -70.18 20.68
N GLN A 344 -3.48 -70.94 20.26
CA GLN A 344 -3.07 -71.08 18.87
C GLN A 344 -4.18 -71.74 18.04
N SER A 345 -4.41 -71.24 16.82
CA SER A 345 -5.45 -71.77 15.95
C SER A 345 -4.92 -72.94 15.11
N ILE A 346 -5.37 -74.15 15.43
CA ILE A 346 -5.12 -75.36 14.65
C ILE A 346 -6.43 -75.97 14.16
N ASN A 347 -6.34 -76.81 13.13
CA ASN A 347 -7.45 -77.59 12.61
C ASN A 347 -7.02 -79.03 12.29
N GLY A 348 -7.98 -79.96 12.32
CA GLY A 348 -7.79 -81.37 11.98
C GLY A 348 -9.02 -81.86 11.21
N THR A 349 -8.88 -82.09 9.91
CA THR A 349 -9.98 -82.43 9.02
C THR A 349 -9.76 -83.78 8.35
N VAL A 350 -10.80 -84.61 8.33
CA VAL A 350 -10.80 -85.89 7.62
C VAL A 350 -11.41 -85.69 6.23
N SER A 351 -10.71 -86.18 5.21
CA SER A 351 -11.22 -86.29 3.83
C SER A 351 -10.56 -87.47 3.14
N SER A 352 -11.30 -88.21 2.31
CA SER A 352 -10.79 -89.36 1.54
C SER A 352 -9.95 -90.34 2.37
N ASN A 353 -10.40 -90.67 3.58
CA ASN A 353 -9.73 -91.60 4.51
C ASN A 353 -8.31 -91.15 4.94
N ALA A 354 -8.06 -89.84 4.98
CA ALA A 354 -6.81 -89.25 5.47
C ALA A 354 -7.10 -88.07 6.41
N LEU A 355 -6.27 -87.89 7.44
CA LEU A 355 -6.35 -86.76 8.38
C LEU A 355 -5.39 -85.65 7.95
N THR A 356 -5.93 -84.49 7.57
CA THR A 356 -5.15 -83.27 7.33
C THR A 356 -5.06 -82.45 8.61
N ILE A 357 -3.84 -82.18 9.06
CA ILE A 357 -3.53 -81.33 10.21
C ILE A 357 -3.04 -79.99 9.69
N THR A 358 -3.65 -78.89 10.16
CA THR A 358 -3.35 -77.53 9.69
C THR A 358 -3.04 -76.60 10.85
N ILE A 359 -1.99 -75.79 10.72
CA ILE A 359 -1.73 -74.62 11.55
C ILE A 359 -2.20 -73.40 10.76
N ASN A 360 -3.12 -72.61 11.33
CA ASN A 360 -3.63 -71.38 10.71
C ASN A 360 -2.61 -70.24 10.87
N PRO A 361 -2.77 -69.12 10.13
CA PRO A 361 -1.83 -68.00 10.19
C PRO A 361 -1.60 -67.50 11.62
N THR A 362 -0.33 -67.43 12.02
CA THR A 362 0.11 -67.08 13.37
C THR A 362 1.59 -66.69 13.36
N THR A 363 2.09 -66.11 14.45
CA THR A 363 3.51 -65.86 14.66
C THR A 363 3.99 -66.74 15.81
N LEU A 364 5.10 -67.44 15.60
CA LEU A 364 5.67 -68.40 16.53
C LEU A 364 7.12 -68.09 16.82
N ASP A 365 7.48 -68.17 18.09
CA ASP A 365 8.86 -68.15 18.55
C ASP A 365 9.41 -69.57 18.67
N PHE A 366 10.65 -69.74 18.22
CA PHE A 366 11.41 -70.97 18.30
C PHE A 366 12.75 -70.72 18.98
N ARG A 367 13.20 -71.67 19.81
CA ARG A 367 14.58 -71.66 20.32
C ARG A 367 15.60 -71.84 19.19
N SER A 368 16.84 -71.39 19.40
CA SER A 368 17.94 -71.58 18.45
C SER A 368 18.22 -73.06 18.15
N ALA A 369 18.49 -73.40 16.88
CA ALA A 369 18.99 -74.72 16.50
C ALA A 369 20.31 -75.09 17.21
N THR A 370 21.06 -74.10 17.71
CA THR A 370 22.20 -74.32 18.60
C THR A 370 21.72 -74.46 20.05
N LEU A 371 21.90 -75.63 20.68
CA LEU A 371 21.42 -75.89 22.05
C LEU A 371 21.96 -74.90 23.10
N GLY A 372 23.21 -74.46 22.97
CA GLY A 372 23.84 -73.50 23.87
C GLY A 372 23.49 -72.02 23.63
N SER A 373 22.55 -71.70 22.74
CA SER A 373 22.14 -70.33 22.41
C SER A 373 20.75 -70.04 22.96
N GLY A 374 20.63 -68.94 23.71
CA GLY A 374 19.35 -68.37 24.17
C GLY A 374 18.67 -67.48 23.12
N THR A 375 19.16 -67.44 21.88
CA THR A 375 18.55 -66.64 20.80
C THR A 375 17.21 -67.24 20.41
N VAL A 376 16.17 -66.40 20.40
CA VAL A 376 14.84 -66.72 19.87
C VAL A 376 14.79 -66.40 18.38
N ASN A 377 14.20 -67.29 17.59
CA ASN A 377 13.89 -67.06 16.18
C ASN A 377 12.37 -66.95 16.04
N THR A 378 11.88 -65.73 15.80
CA THR A 378 10.48 -65.47 15.51
C THR A 378 10.18 -65.74 14.03
N ALA A 379 9.09 -66.45 13.74
CA ALA A 379 8.66 -66.74 12.37
C ALA A 379 7.14 -66.55 12.21
N THR A 380 6.76 -65.86 11.13
CA THR A 380 5.35 -65.63 10.79
C THR A 380 4.88 -66.65 9.76
N ILE A 381 3.87 -67.45 10.13
CA ILE A 381 3.09 -68.28 9.23
C ILE A 381 2.04 -67.36 8.59
N ALA A 382 2.32 -66.82 7.40
CA ALA A 382 1.44 -65.87 6.72
C ALA A 382 0.25 -66.52 5.99
N SER A 383 0.22 -67.84 5.86
CA SER A 383 -0.84 -68.63 5.21
C SER A 383 -0.90 -70.02 5.85
N PRO A 384 -2.06 -70.70 5.86
CA PRO A 384 -2.18 -71.99 6.52
C PRO A 384 -1.17 -73.00 5.99
N ILE A 385 -0.43 -73.65 6.89
CA ILE A 385 0.48 -74.76 6.58
C ILE A 385 -0.13 -76.06 7.07
N SER A 386 0.05 -77.15 6.33
CA SER A 386 -0.55 -78.44 6.67
C SER A 386 0.37 -79.63 6.42
N THR A 387 0.01 -80.76 7.01
CA THR A 387 0.54 -82.09 6.70
C THR A 387 -0.60 -83.10 6.78
N VAL A 388 -0.48 -84.19 6.03
CA VAL A 388 -1.50 -85.25 5.98
C VAL A 388 -0.96 -86.50 6.67
N ILE A 389 -1.81 -87.19 7.44
CA ILE A 389 -1.63 -88.60 7.78
C ILE A 389 -2.47 -89.40 6.79
N SER A 390 -1.81 -90.21 5.97
CA SER A 390 -2.42 -90.80 4.78
C SER A 390 -3.29 -92.03 5.12
N SER A 391 -4.22 -92.34 4.22
CA SER A 391 -5.00 -93.59 4.29
C SER A 391 -4.06 -94.78 4.25
N GLY A 392 -4.05 -95.57 5.33
CA GLY A 392 -3.17 -96.71 5.55
C GLY A 392 -2.11 -96.50 6.63
N SER A 393 -1.70 -95.25 6.92
CA SER A 393 -0.76 -94.96 8.02
C SER A 393 -1.50 -94.94 9.36
N THR A 394 -1.16 -95.85 10.27
CA THR A 394 -1.86 -96.02 11.55
C THR A 394 -1.52 -94.98 12.62
N ALA A 395 -0.42 -94.23 12.48
CA ALA A 395 0.15 -93.36 13.53
C ALA A 395 0.39 -94.10 14.87
N GLY A 396 0.52 -95.42 14.86
CA GLY A 396 0.56 -96.25 16.07
C GLY A 396 -0.75 -96.29 16.87
N PHE A 397 -1.89 -95.99 16.24
CA PHE A 397 -3.21 -96.17 16.86
C PHE A 397 -3.57 -97.66 16.94
N THR A 398 -4.32 -98.03 17.97
CA THR A 398 -4.97 -99.34 18.09
C THR A 398 -6.46 -99.19 17.77
N SER A 399 -6.98 -100.04 16.89
CA SER A 399 -8.40 -100.01 16.48
C SER A 399 -9.35 -100.01 17.68
N GLY A 400 -10.31 -99.09 17.70
CA GLY A 400 -11.29 -98.90 18.78
C GLY A 400 -10.77 -98.17 20.03
N VAL A 401 -9.49 -97.76 20.06
CA VAL A 401 -8.89 -97.03 21.19
C VAL A 401 -8.74 -95.54 20.84
N LYS A 402 -9.06 -94.66 21.78
CA LYS A 402 -8.82 -93.21 21.63
C LYS A 402 -7.32 -92.94 21.70
N GLY A 403 -6.76 -92.31 20.67
CA GLY A 403 -5.38 -91.82 20.64
C GLY A 403 -5.32 -90.30 20.56
N THR A 404 -4.15 -89.75 20.84
CA THR A 404 -3.90 -88.31 20.86
C THR A 404 -2.67 -87.99 20.01
N ILE A 405 -2.86 -87.17 18.98
CA ILE A 405 -1.78 -86.62 18.16
C ILE A 405 -1.34 -85.27 18.73
N ALA A 406 -0.07 -85.13 19.09
CA ALA A 406 0.52 -83.82 19.36
C ALA A 406 0.88 -83.14 18.02
N VAL A 407 0.54 -81.86 17.89
CA VAL A 407 0.81 -81.03 16.72
C VAL A 407 1.87 -80.00 17.07
N VAL A 408 2.98 -80.02 16.32
CA VAL A 408 4.10 -79.10 16.51
C VAL A 408 4.43 -78.39 15.20
N ALA A 409 4.92 -77.16 15.29
CA ALA A 409 5.64 -76.53 14.19
C ALA A 409 7.13 -76.86 14.35
N ILE A 410 7.82 -77.13 13.24
CA ILE A 410 9.29 -77.24 13.19
C ILE A 410 9.88 -76.08 12.41
N TYR A 411 10.98 -75.51 12.88
CA TYR A 411 11.61 -74.32 12.28
C TYR A 411 12.71 -74.68 11.29
N ASN A 412 12.34 -74.94 10.03
CA ASN A 412 13.30 -75.16 8.95
C ASN A 412 13.89 -73.83 8.44
N GLY A 413 14.84 -73.26 9.21
CA GLY A 413 15.72 -72.17 8.77
C GLY A 413 15.02 -70.90 8.25
N GLY A 414 13.85 -70.57 8.82
CA GLY A 414 13.01 -69.45 8.37
C GLY A 414 11.64 -69.88 7.85
N THR A 415 11.46 -71.15 7.49
CA THR A 415 10.18 -71.73 7.02
C THR A 415 9.60 -72.69 8.07
N PRO A 416 8.52 -72.31 8.79
CA PRO A 416 7.83 -73.24 9.68
C PRO A 416 7.07 -74.32 8.90
N GLU A 417 7.15 -75.56 9.36
CA GLU A 417 6.44 -76.71 8.79
C GLU A 417 5.66 -77.47 9.86
N VAL A 418 4.57 -78.14 9.48
CA VAL A 418 3.79 -78.96 10.42
C VAL A 418 4.46 -80.33 10.61
N ALA A 419 4.66 -80.71 11.87
CA ALA A 419 5.04 -82.05 12.26
C ALA A 419 4.12 -82.57 13.38
N TRP A 420 4.10 -83.88 13.58
CA TRP A 420 3.22 -84.53 14.53
C TRP A 420 3.81 -85.83 15.08
N THR A 421 3.28 -86.28 16.22
CA THR A 421 3.54 -87.61 16.80
C THR A 421 2.32 -88.07 17.57
N ASN A 422 2.16 -89.38 17.75
CA ASN A 422 1.21 -89.91 18.71
C ASN A 422 1.81 -89.85 20.12
N LEU A 423 1.07 -89.32 21.09
CA LEU A 423 1.54 -89.19 22.47
C LEU A 423 1.70 -90.53 23.20
N ALA A 424 1.09 -91.60 22.71
CA ALA A 424 1.33 -92.95 23.22
C ALA A 424 2.80 -93.39 23.11
N GLY A 425 3.58 -92.78 22.21
CA GLY A 425 5.00 -93.08 22.02
C GLY A 425 5.96 -92.46 23.04
N GLY A 426 5.50 -91.55 23.91
CA GLY A 426 6.30 -90.98 25.00
C GLY A 426 7.30 -89.87 24.59
N GLN A 427 7.15 -89.26 23.41
CA GLN A 427 8.01 -88.18 22.94
C GLN A 427 7.92 -86.93 23.84
N SER A 428 9.05 -86.25 24.10
CA SER A 428 9.02 -85.03 24.91
C SER A 428 8.35 -83.85 24.18
N LEU A 429 7.60 -83.05 24.94
CA LEU A 429 6.95 -81.81 24.53
C LEU A 429 7.48 -80.59 25.32
N ASP A 430 8.64 -80.70 25.97
CA ASP A 430 9.22 -79.63 26.80
C ASP A 430 9.82 -78.45 25.99
N GLU A 431 9.84 -78.54 24.66
CA GLU A 431 10.42 -77.56 23.73
C GLU A 431 11.91 -77.23 23.96
N SER A 432 12.61 -77.95 24.85
CA SER A 432 14.00 -77.66 25.23
C SER A 432 15.03 -78.21 24.24
N GLY A 433 14.66 -79.27 23.51
CA GLY A 433 15.54 -80.01 22.60
C GLY A 433 15.44 -79.62 21.13
N LEU A 434 15.80 -80.58 20.28
CA LEU A 434 15.60 -80.59 18.82
C LEU A 434 14.95 -81.92 18.44
N ILE A 435 14.10 -81.94 17.42
CA ILE A 435 13.50 -83.17 16.90
C ILE A 435 13.97 -83.46 15.47
N SER A 436 14.02 -84.74 15.14
CA SER A 436 14.17 -85.22 13.77
C SER A 436 12.90 -85.96 13.37
N THR A 437 12.41 -85.70 12.16
CA THR A 437 11.16 -86.23 11.64
C THR A 437 11.41 -87.17 10.47
N THR A 438 10.61 -88.23 10.37
CA THR A 438 10.51 -89.08 9.18
C THR A 438 9.46 -88.47 8.24
N ALA A 439 9.63 -88.64 6.93
CA ALA A 439 8.56 -88.31 5.98
C ALA A 439 7.37 -89.25 6.22
N GLU A 440 6.14 -88.75 6.16
CA GLU A 440 4.94 -89.59 6.39
C GLU A 440 4.87 -90.79 5.44
N GLY A 441 5.39 -90.64 4.22
CA GLY A 441 5.73 -91.77 3.33
C GLY A 441 4.57 -92.40 2.55
N GLY A 442 3.33 -91.94 2.76
CA GLY A 442 2.14 -92.58 2.21
C GLY A 442 1.71 -93.81 3.02
N ALA A 443 0.77 -94.59 2.49
CA ALA A 443 0.07 -95.66 3.20
C ALA A 443 1.02 -96.64 3.93
N GLY A 444 0.98 -96.65 5.27
CA GLY A 444 1.82 -97.51 6.13
C GLY A 444 3.25 -96.99 6.35
N GLY A 445 3.57 -95.79 5.87
CA GLY A 445 4.86 -95.13 6.11
C GLY A 445 4.99 -94.54 7.52
N ALA A 446 3.85 -94.24 8.17
CA ALA A 446 3.82 -93.65 9.51
C ALA A 446 3.04 -94.48 10.53
N ASP A 447 3.57 -95.67 10.85
CA ASP A 447 2.92 -96.65 11.76
C ASP A 447 3.46 -96.68 13.20
N SER A 448 4.61 -96.08 13.48
CA SER A 448 5.17 -96.03 14.85
C SER A 448 4.65 -94.85 15.65
N ALA A 449 4.23 -95.07 16.90
CA ALA A 449 3.85 -94.00 17.82
C ALA A 449 5.05 -93.20 18.36
N SER A 450 6.26 -93.77 18.39
CA SER A 450 7.48 -93.17 18.97
C SER A 450 8.35 -92.42 17.94
N VAL A 451 7.75 -92.02 16.82
CA VAL A 451 8.43 -91.33 15.72
C VAL A 451 7.69 -90.04 15.42
N TRP A 452 8.44 -88.96 15.23
CA TRP A 452 7.92 -87.72 14.70
C TRP A 452 7.79 -87.80 13.18
N TYR A 453 6.68 -87.33 12.63
CA TYR A 453 6.46 -87.28 11.19
C TYR A 453 6.17 -85.87 10.70
N SER A 454 6.53 -85.60 9.45
CA SER A 454 6.15 -84.41 8.68
C SER A 454 6.03 -84.79 7.21
N THR A 455 5.54 -83.87 6.36
CA THR A 455 5.40 -84.14 4.92
C THR A 455 6.75 -84.47 4.25
N THR A 456 7.82 -83.77 4.65
CA THR A 456 9.21 -84.04 4.26
C THR A 456 10.03 -84.36 5.50
N ALA A 457 10.95 -85.33 5.43
CA ALA A 457 11.83 -85.69 6.55
C ALA A 457 12.78 -84.54 6.91
N ARG A 458 13.00 -84.29 8.20
CA ARG A 458 13.89 -83.23 8.71
C ARG A 458 14.80 -83.75 9.82
N SER A 459 16.01 -83.20 9.91
CA SER A 459 16.97 -83.52 10.98
C SER A 459 17.18 -82.33 11.91
N ASN A 460 17.19 -82.56 13.23
CA ASN A 460 17.62 -81.61 14.26
C ASN A 460 16.97 -80.21 14.20
N GLN A 461 15.65 -80.15 14.01
CA GLN A 461 14.91 -78.90 13.96
C GLN A 461 14.46 -78.45 15.36
N PRO A 462 14.51 -77.15 15.68
CA PRO A 462 13.72 -76.59 16.77
C PRO A 462 12.24 -76.83 16.52
N TYR A 463 11.47 -76.98 17.59
CA TYR A 463 10.03 -77.18 17.51
C TYR A 463 9.29 -76.34 18.54
N ARG A 464 8.01 -76.05 18.26
CA ARG A 464 7.07 -75.34 19.12
C ARG A 464 5.78 -76.14 19.14
N VAL A 465 5.22 -76.41 20.33
CA VAL A 465 3.97 -77.15 20.49
C VAL A 465 2.82 -76.20 20.19
N ILE A 466 1.98 -76.58 19.22
CA ILE A 466 0.91 -75.73 18.70
C ILE A 466 -0.46 -76.25 19.16
N GLY A 467 -0.54 -77.52 19.55
CA GLY A 467 -1.75 -78.10 20.14
C GLY A 467 -1.77 -79.62 20.06
N TYR A 468 -2.98 -80.18 20.15
CA TYR A 468 -3.21 -81.61 19.98
C TYR A 468 -4.60 -81.91 19.40
N LEU A 469 -4.76 -83.12 18.88
CA LEU A 469 -5.98 -83.70 18.35
C LEU A 469 -6.27 -85.00 19.09
N GLU A 470 -7.51 -85.24 19.53
CA GLU A 470 -7.93 -86.55 20.05
C GLU A 470 -8.97 -87.19 19.14
N LEU A 471 -8.81 -88.48 18.83
CA LEU A 471 -9.75 -89.23 18.01
C LEU A 471 -9.71 -90.73 18.30
N THR A 472 -10.75 -91.45 17.86
CA THR A 472 -10.83 -92.91 17.94
C THR A 472 -11.02 -93.46 16.54
N GLU A 473 -10.08 -94.26 16.07
CA GLU A 473 -10.16 -94.93 14.77
C GLU A 473 -10.84 -96.29 14.93
N ALA A 474 -11.97 -96.51 14.24
CA ALA A 474 -12.68 -97.79 14.28
C ALA A 474 -11.82 -98.95 13.74
N THR A 475 -11.02 -98.65 12.71
CA THR A 475 -9.92 -99.49 12.21
C THR A 475 -8.72 -98.58 12.01
N ALA A 476 -7.63 -98.81 12.75
CA ALA A 476 -6.45 -97.95 12.71
C ALA A 476 -5.93 -97.73 11.28
N GLY A 477 -5.56 -96.48 10.96
CA GLY A 477 -5.09 -96.08 9.64
C GLY A 477 -6.18 -95.81 8.59
N THR A 478 -7.48 -95.91 8.93
CA THR A 478 -8.56 -95.60 7.99
C THR A 478 -8.89 -94.10 7.93
N TRP A 479 -8.58 -93.34 8.99
CA TRP A 479 -8.90 -91.92 9.18
C TRP A 479 -10.31 -91.58 8.72
N ALA A 480 -11.29 -92.35 9.21
CA ALA A 480 -12.69 -92.24 8.79
C ALA A 480 -13.51 -91.29 9.69
N THR A 481 -12.99 -90.94 10.88
CA THR A 481 -13.70 -90.13 11.88
C THR A 481 -12.94 -88.84 12.16
N ALA A 482 -13.61 -87.70 12.06
CA ALA A 482 -13.01 -86.40 12.41
C ALA A 482 -12.59 -86.35 13.90
N PRO A 483 -11.60 -85.54 14.29
CA PRO A 483 -11.18 -85.43 15.68
C PRO A 483 -12.30 -85.04 16.65
N SER A 484 -12.39 -85.79 17.74
CA SER A 484 -13.32 -85.57 18.86
C SER A 484 -12.94 -84.36 19.73
N LEU A 485 -11.66 -83.95 19.70
CA LEU A 485 -11.16 -82.72 20.28
C LEU A 485 -10.04 -82.15 19.40
N ILE A 486 -10.07 -80.84 19.19
CA ILE A 486 -9.03 -80.04 18.54
C ILE A 486 -8.69 -78.92 19.53
N GLN A 487 -7.46 -78.89 20.05
CA GLN A 487 -7.07 -77.95 21.10
C GLN A 487 -5.72 -77.33 20.80
N GLY A 488 -5.70 -76.00 20.61
CA GLY A 488 -4.46 -75.23 20.53
C GLY A 488 -3.70 -75.15 21.86
N ALA A 489 -2.38 -75.00 21.78
CA ALA A 489 -1.52 -74.58 22.89
C ALA A 489 -1.61 -73.06 23.10
N GLY A 490 -1.15 -72.55 24.24
CA GLY A 490 -1.33 -71.14 24.64
C GLY A 490 -2.54 -70.93 25.55
N GLY A 491 -2.74 -69.69 26.05
CA GLY A 491 -3.77 -69.40 27.04
C GLY A 491 -3.52 -70.05 28.41
N ASN A 492 -2.31 -69.81 28.96
CA ASN A 492 -1.87 -70.16 30.33
C ASN A 492 -2.35 -71.50 30.93
N LYS A 493 -2.40 -72.57 30.11
CA LYS A 493 -2.48 -73.95 30.61
C LYS A 493 -1.12 -74.63 30.46
N THR A 494 -0.22 -74.31 31.39
CA THR A 494 1.01 -75.07 31.60
C THR A 494 0.63 -76.54 31.79
N ILE A 495 1.08 -77.42 30.88
CA ILE A 495 1.12 -78.85 31.13
C ILE A 495 2.25 -79.09 32.14
N ASN A 496 2.03 -78.71 33.39
CA ASN A 496 2.84 -79.15 34.50
C ASN A 496 2.60 -80.66 34.66
N SER A 497 3.40 -81.46 33.95
CA SER A 497 3.52 -82.89 34.19
C SER A 497 4.27 -83.09 35.50
N THR A 498 3.55 -82.87 36.61
CA THR A 498 4.02 -83.10 37.97
C THR A 498 4.53 -84.54 38.07
N SER A 499 5.82 -84.74 38.31
CA SER A 499 6.36 -86.10 38.42
C SER A 499 5.70 -86.81 39.60
N MET A 500 4.97 -87.89 39.31
CA MET A 500 4.17 -88.63 40.29
C MET A 500 4.19 -90.12 39.99
N ILE A 501 4.43 -90.92 41.03
CA ILE A 501 4.17 -92.35 40.99
C ILE A 501 3.12 -92.69 42.05
N ARG A 502 2.07 -93.38 41.61
CA ARG A 502 1.00 -93.90 42.46
C ARG A 502 0.80 -95.38 42.19
N VAL A 503 0.87 -96.18 43.24
CA VAL A 503 0.68 -97.63 43.18
C VAL A 503 -0.37 -98.07 44.20
N ASN A 504 -1.06 -99.16 43.90
CA ASN A 504 -2.03 -99.78 44.82
C ASN A 504 -2.05 -101.31 44.63
N THR A 505 -2.98 -101.96 45.31
CA THR A 505 -3.10 -103.44 45.37
C THR A 505 -1.84 -104.07 45.99
N PRO A 506 -1.73 -104.03 47.34
CA PRO A 506 -0.56 -104.54 48.06
C PRO A 506 -0.33 -106.04 47.86
N ALA A 507 0.86 -106.43 47.40
CA ALA A 507 1.22 -107.78 46.95
C ALA A 507 2.09 -108.56 47.97
N GLY A 508 1.74 -108.45 49.24
CA GLY A 508 2.63 -108.82 50.36
C GLY A 508 3.86 -107.92 50.45
N ASN A 509 4.87 -108.40 51.17
CA ASN A 509 6.20 -107.79 51.22
C ASN A 509 7.11 -108.48 50.18
N GLY A 510 8.43 -108.24 50.21
CA GLY A 510 9.43 -108.96 49.41
C GLY A 510 9.58 -110.43 49.82
N SER A 511 10.81 -110.88 50.09
CA SER A 511 11.05 -112.22 50.65
C SER A 511 10.44 -112.35 52.06
N THR A 512 10.28 -113.58 52.56
CA THR A 512 9.65 -113.89 53.86
C THR A 512 10.26 -113.15 55.06
N ASN A 513 11.52 -112.72 54.96
CA ASN A 513 12.22 -111.95 55.97
C ASN A 513 12.34 -110.46 55.58
N THR A 514 11.36 -109.88 54.86
CA THR A 514 11.33 -108.44 54.56
C THR A 514 10.02 -107.77 54.95
N SER A 515 10.15 -106.53 55.41
CA SER A 515 9.07 -105.62 55.78
C SER A 515 8.75 -104.59 54.69
N VAL A 516 9.46 -104.58 53.56
CA VAL A 516 9.19 -103.65 52.45
C VAL A 516 8.04 -104.16 51.59
N ARG A 517 7.02 -103.32 51.37
CA ARG A 517 5.82 -103.66 50.60
C ARG A 517 6.11 -103.84 49.12
N ARG A 518 5.33 -104.73 48.48
CA ARG A 518 5.22 -104.82 47.02
C ARG A 518 3.84 -104.40 46.52
N TRP A 519 3.74 -104.00 45.25
CA TRP A 519 2.51 -103.54 44.61
C TRP A 519 2.32 -104.18 43.25
N THR A 520 1.11 -104.69 42.96
CA THR A 520 0.82 -105.30 41.65
C THR A 520 0.27 -104.32 40.63
N ASN A 521 -0.29 -103.19 41.04
CA ASN A 521 -0.95 -102.25 40.12
C ASN A 521 -0.36 -100.84 40.21
N VAL A 522 0.13 -100.35 39.08
CA VAL A 522 0.64 -98.99 38.91
C VAL A 522 -0.51 -98.13 38.40
N VAL A 523 -0.99 -97.21 39.23
CA VAL A 523 -2.13 -96.33 38.94
C VAL A 523 -1.67 -95.11 38.12
N VAL A 524 -0.49 -94.56 38.46
CA VAL A 524 0.17 -93.49 37.72
C VAL A 524 1.68 -93.71 37.77
N ASN A 525 2.36 -93.51 36.66
CA ASN A 525 3.81 -93.37 36.57
C ASN A 525 4.09 -92.25 35.56
N GLN A 526 4.26 -91.03 36.06
CA GLN A 526 4.35 -89.80 35.26
C GLN A 526 5.61 -89.02 35.62
N GLY A 527 6.27 -88.46 34.61
CA GLY A 527 7.50 -87.69 34.76
C GLY A 527 8.74 -88.58 34.96
N VAL A 528 9.91 -87.94 35.07
CA VAL A 528 11.22 -88.61 35.15
C VAL A 528 11.96 -88.34 36.45
N ASP A 529 11.38 -87.58 37.39
CA ASP A 529 12.06 -87.24 38.64
C ASP A 529 12.10 -88.39 39.67
N ILE A 530 11.35 -89.47 39.42
CA ILE A 530 11.22 -90.63 40.32
C ILE A 530 11.31 -91.90 39.45
N THR A 531 12.17 -92.85 39.82
CA THR A 531 12.20 -94.20 39.25
C THR A 531 11.49 -95.17 40.18
N TYR A 532 10.44 -95.85 39.69
CA TYR A 532 9.84 -96.98 40.40
C TYR A 532 10.42 -98.31 39.91
N ALA A 533 10.83 -99.16 40.85
CA ALA A 533 11.32 -100.50 40.56
C ALA A 533 10.74 -101.51 41.55
N THR A 534 10.41 -102.71 41.07
CA THR A 534 9.83 -103.78 41.89
C THR A 534 10.88 -104.83 42.24
N SER A 535 10.76 -105.46 43.41
CA SER A 535 11.67 -106.55 43.80
C SER A 535 10.95 -107.62 44.63
N ALA A 536 10.88 -108.84 44.08
CA ALA A 536 10.38 -110.01 44.81
C ALA A 536 11.24 -110.36 46.05
N THR A 537 12.50 -109.95 46.09
CA THR A 537 13.42 -110.25 47.20
C THR A 537 13.46 -109.14 48.25
N LEU A 538 13.56 -107.88 47.81
CA LEU A 538 13.83 -106.70 48.66
C LEU A 538 12.63 -105.77 48.87
N GLY A 539 11.49 -106.06 48.23
CA GLY A 539 10.35 -105.15 48.14
C GLY A 539 10.62 -103.93 47.25
N ASP A 540 9.56 -103.17 46.96
CA ASP A 540 9.59 -102.16 45.91
C ASP A 540 10.25 -100.85 46.37
N THR A 541 10.78 -100.07 45.42
CA THR A 541 11.54 -98.84 45.65
C THR A 541 11.07 -97.69 44.77
N PHE A 542 11.13 -96.48 45.34
CA PHE A 542 10.99 -95.23 44.62
C PHE A 542 12.30 -94.46 44.77
N THR A 543 13.14 -94.46 43.73
CA THR A 543 14.41 -93.75 43.71
C THR A 543 14.19 -92.34 43.18
N ILE A 544 14.67 -91.34 43.90
CA ILE A 544 14.62 -89.94 43.48
C ILE A 544 15.73 -89.71 42.44
N ASN A 545 15.36 -89.27 41.24
CA ASN A 545 16.31 -88.95 40.17
C ASN A 545 16.72 -87.46 40.20
N THR A 546 15.85 -86.59 40.74
CA THR A 546 16.03 -85.13 40.72
C THR A 546 15.84 -84.52 42.11
N LEU A 547 16.72 -83.60 42.52
CA LEU A 547 16.56 -82.81 43.75
C LEU A 547 15.21 -82.07 43.75
N GLY A 548 14.50 -82.10 44.88
CA GLY A 548 13.28 -81.32 45.06
C GLY A 548 12.47 -81.69 46.30
N THR A 549 11.35 -81.00 46.49
CA THR A 549 10.41 -81.26 47.57
C THR A 549 9.41 -82.31 47.10
N TYR A 550 9.27 -83.40 47.85
CA TYR A 550 8.37 -84.52 47.53
C TYR A 550 7.30 -84.68 48.60
N ALA A 551 6.04 -84.74 48.16
CA ALA A 551 4.91 -85.14 48.98
C ALA A 551 4.71 -86.66 48.83
N ILE A 552 4.76 -87.38 49.95
CA ILE A 552 4.64 -88.84 50.02
C ILE A 552 3.46 -89.19 50.92
N SER A 553 2.66 -90.17 50.52
CA SER A 553 1.62 -90.77 51.34
C SER A 553 1.62 -92.30 51.21
N TYR A 554 1.50 -92.97 52.35
CA TYR A 554 1.36 -94.42 52.44
C TYR A 554 0.11 -94.74 53.26
N THR A 555 -0.69 -95.68 52.79
CA THR A 555 -1.76 -96.29 53.57
C THR A 555 -1.72 -97.80 53.37
N ASP A 556 -1.88 -98.55 54.45
CA ASP A 556 -2.13 -99.99 54.43
C ASP A 556 -3.10 -100.37 55.57
N ALA A 557 -3.52 -101.63 55.61
CA ALA A 557 -4.35 -102.17 56.69
C ALA A 557 -3.87 -103.57 57.11
N PHE A 558 -3.89 -103.88 58.40
CA PHE A 558 -3.25 -105.08 58.95
C PHE A 558 -4.22 -106.04 59.63
N ASN A 559 -3.79 -107.30 59.82
CA ASN A 559 -4.56 -108.33 60.52
C ASN A 559 -4.49 -108.24 62.06
N GLY A 560 -3.89 -107.18 62.61
CA GLY A 560 -3.71 -106.94 64.04
C GLY A 560 -3.22 -105.51 64.29
N ALA A 561 -2.77 -105.23 65.50
CA ALA A 561 -2.04 -104.00 65.78
C ALA A 561 -0.69 -104.00 65.03
N GLY A 562 -0.26 -102.84 64.54
CA GLY A 562 0.99 -102.74 63.79
C GLY A 562 1.25 -101.38 63.15
N ASP A 563 2.45 -101.24 62.60
CA ASP A 563 3.06 -99.97 62.26
C ASP A 563 3.37 -99.84 60.77
N LEU A 564 3.36 -98.60 60.29
CA LEU A 564 3.44 -98.20 58.90
C LEU A 564 4.48 -97.09 58.72
N PHE A 565 5.59 -97.38 58.05
CA PHE A 565 6.71 -96.46 57.87
C PHE A 565 6.88 -96.03 56.41
N ILE A 566 7.09 -94.73 56.19
CA ILE A 566 7.77 -94.22 55.01
C ILE A 566 9.24 -94.05 55.39
N THR A 567 10.13 -94.81 54.74
CA THR A 567 11.56 -94.82 55.09
C THR A 567 12.44 -94.24 53.99
N LEU A 568 13.52 -93.57 54.42
CA LEU A 568 14.55 -92.99 53.58
C LEU A 568 15.84 -93.80 53.74
N ASN A 569 16.39 -94.29 52.63
CA ASN A 569 17.68 -94.99 52.59
C ASN A 569 17.82 -96.10 53.66
N SER A 570 16.70 -96.78 53.96
CA SER A 570 16.65 -97.84 54.96
C SER A 570 17.52 -99.02 54.55
N THR A 571 18.45 -99.37 55.42
CA THR A 571 19.30 -100.56 55.32
C THR A 571 18.74 -101.75 56.08
N THR A 572 17.79 -101.52 57.00
CA THR A 572 17.11 -102.56 57.79
C THR A 572 15.77 -102.92 57.13
N LEU A 573 15.82 -103.85 56.18
CA LEU A 573 14.65 -104.23 55.36
C LEU A 573 13.79 -105.35 55.96
N ASN A 574 14.15 -105.90 57.13
CA ASN A 574 13.59 -107.13 57.71
C ASN A 574 12.77 -106.96 58.99
N ALA A 575 12.71 -105.74 59.53
CA ALA A 575 12.02 -105.42 60.78
C ALA A 575 11.41 -104.00 60.71
N ALA A 576 11.06 -103.42 61.86
CA ALA A 576 10.94 -101.97 61.99
C ALA A 576 12.32 -101.30 61.74
N PRO A 577 12.38 -100.04 61.25
CA PRO A 577 13.63 -99.37 60.94
C PRO A 577 14.51 -99.17 62.20
N ALA A 578 15.81 -99.44 62.10
CA ALA A 578 16.70 -99.44 63.28
C ALA A 578 17.09 -98.05 63.80
N THR A 579 16.88 -96.99 63.02
CA THR A 579 17.21 -95.61 63.43
C THR A 579 16.09 -94.64 63.06
N LEU A 580 15.75 -93.72 63.96
CA LEU A 580 14.76 -92.67 63.72
C LEU A 580 15.14 -91.77 62.52
N SER A 581 16.45 -91.61 62.24
CA SER A 581 16.96 -90.90 61.07
C SER A 581 16.60 -91.52 59.70
N GLN A 582 16.19 -92.78 59.66
CA GLN A 582 15.73 -93.46 58.44
C GLN A 582 14.20 -93.44 58.29
N VAL A 583 13.45 -92.83 59.23
CA VAL A 583 11.99 -92.76 59.21
C VAL A 583 11.56 -91.33 58.86
N LEU A 584 10.86 -91.16 57.74
CA LEU A 584 10.29 -89.87 57.34
C LEU A 584 8.88 -89.66 57.88
N SER A 585 8.14 -90.75 58.08
CA SER A 585 6.78 -90.73 58.63
C SER A 585 6.42 -92.10 59.19
N GLU A 586 5.64 -92.11 60.26
CA GLU A 586 5.14 -93.31 60.93
C GLU A 586 3.65 -93.15 61.22
N ALA A 587 2.90 -94.26 61.15
CA ALA A 587 1.58 -94.36 61.75
C ALA A 587 1.37 -95.76 62.33
N THR A 588 0.71 -95.82 63.47
CA THR A 588 0.40 -97.06 64.18
C THR A 588 -1.10 -97.32 64.18
N THR A 589 -1.50 -98.59 64.22
CA THR A 589 -2.89 -98.98 64.45
C THR A 589 -2.96 -100.02 65.56
N SER A 590 -3.97 -99.90 66.42
CA SER A 590 -4.19 -100.76 67.60
C SER A 590 -5.17 -101.92 67.34
N SER A 591 -5.74 -102.04 66.14
CA SER A 591 -6.81 -103.00 65.84
C SER A 591 -6.74 -103.59 64.43
N ALA A 592 -7.08 -104.87 64.31
CA ALA A 592 -7.20 -105.56 63.03
C ALA A 592 -8.18 -104.88 62.07
N ALA A 593 -7.92 -105.02 60.76
CA ALA A 593 -8.68 -104.46 59.64
C ALA A 593 -8.83 -102.91 59.62
N THR A 594 -8.15 -102.20 60.51
CA THR A 594 -8.12 -100.73 60.53
C THR A 594 -7.01 -100.21 59.61
N ARG A 595 -7.25 -99.09 58.91
CA ARG A 595 -6.27 -98.46 58.01
C ARG A 595 -5.33 -97.57 58.81
N ALA A 596 -4.03 -97.85 58.75
CA ALA A 596 -2.99 -96.90 59.15
C ALA A 596 -2.67 -96.00 57.95
N CYS A 597 -2.41 -94.71 58.19
CA CYS A 597 -2.06 -93.74 57.15
C CYS A 597 -0.91 -92.86 57.67
N CYS A 598 0.23 -92.85 56.96
CA CYS A 598 1.32 -91.91 57.23
C CYS A 598 1.67 -91.14 55.96
N GLY A 599 2.28 -89.96 56.14
CA GLY A 599 2.54 -89.04 55.05
C GLY A 599 3.50 -87.94 55.48
N VAL A 600 4.18 -87.36 54.51
CA VAL A 600 5.27 -86.40 54.73
C VAL A 600 5.50 -85.58 53.47
N THR A 601 5.85 -84.31 53.63
CA THR A 601 6.37 -83.48 52.54
C THR A 601 7.77 -83.02 52.94
N VAL A 602 8.80 -83.49 52.23
CA VAL A 602 10.21 -83.27 52.58
C VAL A 602 11.09 -82.98 51.36
N PRO A 603 12.18 -82.23 51.52
CA PRO A 603 13.25 -82.16 50.54
C PRO A 603 13.95 -83.54 50.43
N LEU A 604 14.15 -84.02 49.20
CA LEU A 604 14.92 -85.24 48.89
C LEU A 604 15.92 -84.98 47.78
N ASN A 605 17.08 -85.61 47.87
CA ASN A 605 18.19 -85.48 46.93
C ASN A 605 18.08 -86.51 45.81
N ALA A 606 18.70 -86.22 44.66
CA ALA A 606 18.94 -87.24 43.65
C ALA A 606 19.79 -88.38 44.23
N GLY A 607 19.33 -89.62 44.05
CA GLY A 607 19.89 -90.84 44.64
C GLY A 607 19.17 -91.35 45.88
N ASP A 608 18.29 -90.56 46.52
CA ASP A 608 17.55 -91.01 47.69
C ASP A 608 16.55 -92.13 47.34
N ILE A 609 16.51 -93.18 48.16
CA ILE A 609 15.63 -94.34 47.99
C ILE A 609 14.54 -94.31 49.04
N ILE A 610 13.30 -94.13 48.60
CA ILE A 610 12.11 -94.19 49.44
C ILE A 610 11.49 -95.59 49.38
N ARG A 611 11.06 -96.09 50.55
CA ARG A 611 10.38 -97.39 50.69
C ARG A 611 9.10 -97.27 51.53
N ALA A 612 8.11 -98.08 51.16
CA ALA A 612 6.91 -98.34 51.95
C ALA A 612 7.19 -99.57 52.82
N GLN A 613 7.32 -99.40 54.15
CA GLN A 613 7.79 -100.46 55.04
C GLN A 613 6.74 -100.74 56.13
N SER A 614 6.32 -101.99 56.27
CA SER A 614 5.55 -102.50 57.40
C SER A 614 5.97 -103.94 57.74
N PRO A 615 6.34 -104.24 59.00
CA PRO A 615 6.75 -105.58 59.42
C PRO A 615 5.59 -106.59 59.52
N PHE A 616 4.36 -106.21 59.16
CA PHE A 616 3.16 -107.04 59.27
C PHE A 616 2.56 -107.36 57.88
N THR A 617 1.99 -108.55 57.74
CA THR A 617 1.32 -108.99 56.51
C THR A 617 -0.08 -108.37 56.41
N GLY A 618 -0.19 -107.28 55.66
CA GLY A 618 -1.43 -106.52 55.49
C GLY A 618 -2.50 -107.20 54.64
N VAL A 619 -3.77 -106.88 54.92
CA VAL A 619 -4.91 -107.19 54.05
C VAL A 619 -4.84 -106.30 52.79
N SER A 620 -5.42 -106.75 51.68
CA SER A 620 -5.20 -106.18 50.32
C SER A 620 -5.82 -104.78 50.08
N ARG A 621 -5.60 -103.79 50.96
CA ARG A 621 -6.27 -102.47 50.97
C ARG A 621 -5.31 -101.32 51.31
N GLY A 622 -4.26 -101.19 50.52
CA GLY A 622 -3.27 -100.11 50.63
C GLY A 622 -3.00 -99.39 49.31
N PHE A 623 -2.32 -98.26 49.41
CA PHE A 623 -1.76 -97.50 48.30
C PHE A 623 -0.55 -96.69 48.76
N PHE A 624 0.35 -96.39 47.82
CA PHE A 624 1.47 -95.50 48.02
C PHE A 624 1.51 -94.46 46.90
N THR A 625 1.73 -93.19 47.26
CA THR A 625 1.86 -92.09 46.29
C THR A 625 3.06 -91.25 46.65
N ILE A 626 3.89 -90.93 45.66
CA ILE A 626 4.98 -89.96 45.77
C ILE A 626 4.90 -88.98 44.61
N THR A 627 4.91 -87.68 44.90
CA THR A 627 4.77 -86.59 43.94
C THR A 627 5.81 -85.52 44.21
N ARG A 628 6.53 -85.07 43.17
CA ARG A 628 7.39 -83.87 43.28
C ARG A 628 6.51 -82.62 43.28
N VAL A 629 6.55 -81.85 44.37
CA VAL A 629 5.68 -80.68 44.59
C VAL A 629 6.43 -79.34 44.54
N GLY A 630 7.75 -79.36 44.41
CA GLY A 630 8.55 -78.15 44.20
C GLY A 630 10.03 -78.44 43.96
N GLN A 631 10.78 -77.40 43.59
CA GLN A 631 12.23 -77.37 43.75
C GLN A 631 12.56 -76.98 45.20
N CYS A 632 13.76 -77.32 45.69
CA CYS A 632 14.27 -76.93 47.01
C CYS A 632 15.22 -75.75 46.87
#